data_AF-D2S3L7-F1
#
_entry.id   AF-D2S3L7-F1
#
_cell.length_a   1.000
_cell.length_b   1.000
_cell.length_c   1.000
_cell.angle_alpha   90.00
_cell.angle_beta   90.00
_cell.angle_gamma   90.00
#
_symmetry.space_group_name_H-M   'P 1'
#
loop_
_entity.id
_entity.type
_entity.pdbx_description
1 polymer ?
#
loop_
_entity_poly.entity_id
_entity_poly.type
_entity_poly.pdbx_seq_one_letter_code
_entity_poly.pdbx_strand_id
1 'polypeptide(L)'
;MSTFKTLLTEEIDVAGRPAAALTDRFEDESELVDAFREDVSFTDYSGVGRRTSQKLWDYLTSEYPEADRERKERSDSICTEYTTDHELPDETLEDGLAYWAFICPRCENTNPLKGDPEDFESRPFRCETCRWVSRLEKESLREFAEDELAEETEVPA
;
A
#
# COMPACT_ATOMS: atom_id res chain seq x y z
N MET A 1 5.77 -16.39 -31.70
CA MET A 1 4.98 -15.90 -30.55
C MET A 1 5.95 -15.65 -29.41
N SER A 2 5.81 -14.54 -28.67
CA SER A 2 6.60 -14.33 -27.45
C SER A 2 6.25 -15.41 -26.42
N THR A 3 7.25 -15.91 -25.69
CA THR A 3 7.09 -16.89 -24.61
C THR A 3 6.03 -16.44 -23.60
N PHE A 4 6.02 -15.15 -23.26
CA PHE A 4 5.04 -14.56 -22.35
C PHE A 4 3.60 -14.60 -22.90
N LYS A 5 3.42 -14.36 -24.20
CA LYS A 5 2.10 -14.48 -24.83
C LYS A 5 1.60 -15.92 -24.78
N THR A 6 2.48 -16.90 -24.99
CA THR A 6 2.15 -18.32 -24.90
C THR A 6 1.71 -18.68 -23.48
N LEU A 7 2.46 -18.26 -22.46
CA LEU A 7 2.08 -18.41 -21.05
C LEU A 7 0.66 -17.90 -20.79
N LEU A 8 0.39 -16.65 -21.15
CA LEU A 8 -0.91 -16.02 -20.93
C LEU A 8 -2.05 -16.82 -21.59
N THR A 9 -1.89 -17.27 -22.83
CA THR A 9 -2.99 -17.89 -23.58
C THR A 9 -3.14 -19.39 -23.35
N GLU A 10 -2.05 -20.11 -23.12
CA GLU A 10 -2.07 -21.58 -23.06
C GLU A 10 -2.05 -22.10 -21.61
N GLU A 11 -1.36 -21.41 -20.71
CA GLU A 11 -1.22 -21.85 -19.31
C GLU A 11 -2.24 -21.16 -18.40
N ILE A 12 -2.34 -19.84 -18.49
CA ILE A 12 -3.28 -19.04 -17.69
C ILE A 12 -4.69 -19.00 -18.32
N ASP A 13 -4.84 -19.47 -19.56
CA ASP A 13 -6.11 -19.46 -20.32
C ASP A 13 -6.74 -18.05 -20.40
N VAL A 14 -5.89 -17.05 -20.67
CA VAL A 14 -6.33 -15.67 -20.93
C VAL A 14 -6.75 -15.53 -22.39
N ALA A 15 -7.96 -15.03 -22.61
CA ALA A 15 -8.47 -14.77 -23.96
C ALA A 15 -7.55 -13.80 -24.73
N GLY A 16 -7.48 -13.95 -26.05
CA GLY A 16 -6.50 -13.24 -26.89
C GLY A 16 -6.51 -11.72 -26.79
N ARG A 17 -7.67 -11.08 -26.57
CA ARG A 17 -7.75 -9.61 -26.42
C ARG A 17 -7.17 -9.12 -25.09
N PRO A 18 -7.57 -9.65 -23.91
CA PRO A 18 -6.87 -9.35 -22.67
C PRO A 18 -5.39 -9.74 -22.68
N ALA A 19 -5.02 -10.86 -23.31
CA ALA A 19 -3.61 -11.26 -23.42
C ALA A 19 -2.79 -10.24 -24.22
N ALA A 20 -3.34 -9.69 -25.30
CA ALA A 20 -2.70 -8.60 -26.04
C ALA A 20 -2.51 -7.35 -25.18
N ALA A 21 -3.54 -6.95 -24.41
CA ALA A 21 -3.45 -5.81 -23.51
C ALA A 21 -2.37 -5.99 -22.43
N LEU A 22 -2.19 -7.22 -21.92
CA LEU A 22 -1.13 -7.56 -20.97
C LEU A 22 0.24 -7.53 -21.63
N THR A 23 0.40 -8.09 -22.84
CA THR A 23 1.68 -8.03 -23.57
C THR A 23 2.06 -6.64 -24.08
N ASP A 24 1.10 -5.72 -24.19
CA ASP A 24 1.37 -4.31 -24.47
C ASP A 24 1.87 -3.57 -23.22
N ARG A 25 1.54 -4.08 -22.02
CA ARG A 25 1.89 -3.45 -20.74
C ARG A 25 3.11 -4.06 -20.07
N PHE A 26 3.31 -5.36 -20.22
CA PHE A 26 4.37 -6.13 -19.59
C PHE A 26 5.23 -6.79 -20.67
N GLU A 27 6.53 -6.56 -20.63
CA GLU A 27 7.48 -7.13 -21.59
C GLU A 27 7.56 -8.65 -21.46
N ASP A 28 7.53 -9.14 -20.22
CA ASP A 28 7.62 -10.56 -19.90
C ASP A 28 6.95 -10.91 -18.55
N GLU A 29 7.07 -12.18 -18.17
CA GLU A 29 6.48 -12.73 -16.95
C GLU A 29 7.07 -12.11 -15.67
N SER A 30 8.33 -11.72 -15.68
CA SER A 30 8.97 -11.12 -14.49
C SER A 30 8.33 -9.78 -14.13
N GLU A 31 8.00 -8.94 -15.11
CA GLU A 31 7.28 -7.68 -14.84
C GLU A 31 5.84 -7.91 -14.32
N LEU A 32 5.20 -9.00 -14.75
CA LEU A 32 3.88 -9.39 -14.24
C LEU A 32 3.98 -9.86 -12.77
N VAL A 33 5.01 -10.63 -12.45
CA VAL A 33 5.31 -11.08 -11.08
C VAL A 33 5.66 -9.88 -10.20
N ASP A 34 6.44 -8.92 -10.70
CA ASP A 34 6.76 -7.69 -9.98
C ASP A 34 5.49 -6.88 -9.70
N ALA A 35 4.60 -6.71 -10.68
CA ALA A 35 3.31 -6.05 -10.47
C ALA A 35 2.44 -6.78 -9.43
N PHE A 36 2.47 -8.11 -9.40
CA PHE A 36 1.78 -8.91 -8.39
C PHE A 36 2.40 -8.81 -7.00
N ARG A 37 3.74 -8.91 -6.88
CA ARG A 37 4.47 -8.65 -5.64
C ARG A 37 4.13 -7.26 -5.12
N GLU A 38 3.97 -6.32 -6.04
CA GLU A 38 3.57 -4.97 -5.71
C GLU A 38 2.09 -4.82 -5.36
N ASP A 39 1.27 -5.86 -5.50
CA ASP A 39 -0.18 -5.85 -5.27
C ASP A 39 -0.94 -4.90 -6.22
N VAL A 40 -0.43 -4.72 -7.44
CA VAL A 40 -1.07 -3.89 -8.46
C VAL A 40 -2.38 -4.55 -8.93
N SER A 41 -3.41 -3.73 -9.10
CA SER A 41 -4.69 -4.20 -9.62
C SER A 41 -4.66 -4.35 -11.12
N PHE A 42 -4.66 -5.59 -11.59
CA PHE A 42 -4.71 -5.87 -13.03
C PHE A 42 -5.97 -5.33 -13.71
N THR A 43 -7.06 -5.07 -12.98
CA THR A 43 -8.27 -4.45 -13.57
C THR A 43 -8.10 -2.97 -13.89
N ASP A 44 -7.01 -2.35 -13.44
CA ASP A 44 -6.71 -0.94 -13.77
C ASP A 44 -6.16 -0.83 -15.20
N TYR A 45 -5.73 -1.95 -15.81
CA TYR A 45 -5.27 -2.01 -17.19
C TYR A 45 -6.44 -2.15 -18.17
N SER A 46 -6.51 -1.24 -19.13
CA SER A 46 -7.54 -1.24 -20.17
C SER A 46 -7.55 -2.56 -20.93
N GLY A 47 -8.72 -3.20 -21.01
CA GLY A 47 -8.89 -4.50 -21.66
C GLY A 47 -8.72 -5.71 -20.75
N VAL A 48 -8.29 -5.52 -19.50
CA VAL A 48 -8.22 -6.58 -18.49
C VAL A 48 -9.46 -6.53 -17.60
N GLY A 49 -10.36 -7.50 -17.78
CA GLY A 49 -11.56 -7.64 -16.97
C GLY A 49 -11.32 -8.39 -15.66
N ARG A 50 -12.27 -8.32 -14.73
CA ARG A 50 -12.22 -9.03 -13.43
C ARG A 50 -11.91 -10.51 -13.55
N ARG A 51 -12.49 -11.21 -14.54
CA ARG A 51 -12.23 -12.64 -14.77
C ARG A 51 -10.78 -12.91 -15.14
N THR A 52 -10.21 -12.09 -16.03
CA THR A 52 -8.80 -12.21 -16.42
C THR A 52 -7.90 -11.90 -15.24
N SER A 53 -8.20 -10.83 -14.51
CA SER A 53 -7.47 -10.48 -13.28
C SER A 53 -7.49 -11.65 -12.30
N GLN A 54 -8.64 -12.27 -12.04
CA GLN A 54 -8.73 -13.42 -11.14
C GLN A 54 -7.83 -14.58 -11.59
N LYS A 55 -7.82 -14.93 -12.88
CA LYS A 55 -6.96 -16.00 -13.40
C LYS A 55 -5.47 -15.69 -13.20
N LEU A 56 -5.05 -14.44 -13.42
CA LEU A 56 -3.67 -14.01 -13.15
C LEU A 56 -3.36 -14.13 -11.65
N TRP A 57 -4.25 -13.68 -10.78
CA TRP A 57 -4.09 -13.79 -9.33
C TRP A 57 -3.97 -15.24 -8.86
N ASP A 58 -4.84 -16.12 -9.36
CA ASP A 58 -4.83 -17.55 -9.03
C ASP A 58 -3.51 -18.20 -9.48
N TYR A 59 -3.06 -17.89 -10.70
CA TYR A 59 -1.79 -18.36 -11.25
C TYR A 59 -0.59 -17.87 -10.43
N LEU A 60 -0.49 -16.55 -10.20
CA LEU A 60 0.66 -15.94 -9.52
C LEU A 60 0.75 -16.38 -8.06
N THR A 61 -0.39 -16.58 -7.39
CA THR A 61 -0.41 -17.13 -6.02
C THR A 61 0.08 -18.57 -5.98
N SER A 62 -0.22 -19.38 -6.99
CA SER A 62 0.21 -20.78 -7.10
C SER A 62 1.70 -20.89 -7.41
N GLU A 63 2.15 -20.20 -8.45
CA GLU A 63 3.49 -20.39 -9.02
C GLU A 63 4.56 -19.52 -8.33
N TYR A 64 4.16 -18.42 -7.68
CA TYR A 64 5.06 -17.47 -7.03
C TYR A 64 4.76 -17.28 -5.54
N PRO A 65 4.85 -18.33 -4.71
CA PRO A 65 4.48 -18.27 -3.29
C PRO A 65 5.35 -17.32 -2.47
N GLU A 66 6.63 -17.13 -2.85
CA GLU A 66 7.49 -16.14 -2.17
C GLU A 66 7.04 -14.71 -2.48
N ALA A 67 6.70 -14.40 -3.74
CA ALA A 67 6.16 -13.10 -4.12
C ALA A 67 4.79 -12.85 -3.44
N ASP A 68 3.94 -13.88 -3.29
CA ASP A 68 2.68 -13.77 -2.56
C ASP A 68 2.88 -13.50 -1.07
N ARG A 69 3.88 -14.14 -0.45
CA ARG A 69 4.25 -13.85 0.95
C ARG A 69 4.73 -12.41 1.09
N GLU A 70 5.67 -11.96 0.28
CA GLU A 70 6.17 -10.58 0.29
C GLU A 70 5.04 -9.57 0.06
N ARG A 71 4.14 -9.87 -0.88
CA ARG A 71 2.96 -9.08 -1.15
C ARG A 71 2.06 -8.97 0.09
N LYS A 72 1.76 -10.08 0.76
CA LYS A 72 0.93 -10.11 1.98
C LYS A 72 1.60 -9.36 3.13
N GLU A 73 2.89 -9.59 3.36
CA GLU A 73 3.67 -8.85 4.35
C GLU A 73 3.63 -7.35 4.09
N ARG A 74 3.64 -6.94 2.81
CA ARG A 74 3.55 -5.53 2.41
C ARG A 74 2.13 -4.96 2.34
N SER A 75 1.11 -5.77 2.06
CA SER A 75 -0.29 -5.34 2.02
C SER A 75 -0.87 -5.21 3.42
N ASP A 76 -0.37 -6.05 4.33
CA ASP A 76 -0.81 -6.14 5.72
C ASP A 76 0.20 -5.47 6.67
N SER A 77 1.25 -4.81 6.14
CA SER A 77 2.24 -4.12 6.95
C SER A 77 1.62 -2.97 7.75
N ILE A 78 2.04 -2.93 9.01
CA ILE A 78 1.73 -1.88 9.97
C ILE A 78 2.62 -0.66 9.65
N CYS A 79 2.13 0.55 9.91
CA CYS A 79 2.94 1.76 9.77
C CYS A 79 4.17 1.66 10.68
N THR A 80 5.37 1.84 10.11
CA THR A 80 6.63 1.64 10.83
C THR A 80 7.20 2.92 11.42
N GLU A 81 6.78 4.09 10.93
CA GLU A 81 7.32 5.40 11.33
C GLU A 81 6.19 6.42 11.49
N TYR A 82 6.33 7.26 12.53
CA TYR A 82 5.39 8.30 12.95
C TYR A 82 6.14 9.63 13.03
N THR A 83 5.47 10.73 12.67
CA THR A 83 6.03 12.08 12.76
C THR A 83 5.01 13.03 13.38
N THR A 84 5.48 13.99 14.18
CA THR A 84 4.69 15.10 14.74
C THR A 84 4.83 16.35 13.87
N ASP A 85 4.02 17.35 14.19
CA ASP A 85 3.86 18.74 13.68
C ASP A 85 5.06 19.39 12.92
N HIS A 86 6.29 18.93 13.15
CA HIS A 86 7.53 19.50 12.61
C HIS A 86 7.93 19.03 11.20
N GLU A 87 7.32 17.97 10.67
CA GLU A 87 7.60 17.47 9.31
C GLU A 87 6.42 17.61 8.35
N LEU A 88 5.29 18.15 8.84
CA LEU A 88 4.13 18.46 8.02
C LEU A 88 4.26 19.86 7.40
N PRO A 89 3.80 20.08 6.15
CA PRO A 89 3.81 21.40 5.56
C PRO A 89 3.02 22.42 6.40
N ASP A 90 3.58 23.61 6.66
CA ASP A 90 2.96 24.68 7.48
C ASP A 90 1.51 25.01 7.07
N GLU A 91 1.19 24.86 5.78
CA GLU A 91 -0.16 25.07 5.23
C GLU A 91 -1.23 24.11 5.78
N THR A 92 -0.83 23.08 6.54
CA THR A 92 -1.73 22.11 7.16
C THR A 92 -2.10 22.44 8.62
N LEU A 93 -1.49 23.45 9.25
CA LEU A 93 -1.41 23.56 10.72
C LEU A 93 -2.23 24.70 11.39
N GLU A 94 -3.17 25.36 10.69
CA GLU A 94 -3.75 26.64 11.14
C GLU A 94 -5.00 26.59 12.08
N ASP A 95 -5.14 25.62 13.00
CA ASP A 95 -6.33 25.58 13.87
C ASP A 95 -6.15 25.13 15.33
N GLY A 96 -4.92 25.01 15.84
CA GLY A 96 -4.66 24.71 17.25
C GLY A 96 -5.08 23.30 17.67
N LEU A 97 -5.16 22.38 16.71
CA LEU A 97 -5.36 20.95 16.93
C LEU A 97 -4.04 20.20 16.76
N ALA A 98 -3.93 19.02 17.38
CA ALA A 98 -2.79 18.14 17.20
C ALA A 98 -2.85 17.50 15.80
N TYR A 99 -1.75 17.63 15.06
CA TYR A 99 -1.55 16.97 13.77
C TYR A 99 -0.53 15.85 13.93
N TRP A 100 -0.87 14.70 13.37
CA TRP A 100 -0.06 13.50 13.39
C TRP A 100 0.20 13.10 11.95
N ALA A 101 1.29 12.41 11.70
CA ALA A 101 1.45 11.77 10.42
C ALA A 101 2.06 10.39 10.57
N PHE A 102 1.68 9.51 9.65
CA PHE A 102 2.37 8.24 9.49
C PHE A 102 3.01 8.20 8.10
N ILE A 103 4.17 7.58 8.05
CA ILE A 103 4.84 7.30 6.79
C ILE A 103 4.27 5.99 6.26
N CYS A 104 3.63 6.04 5.10
CA CYS A 104 3.15 4.83 4.46
C CYS A 104 4.36 3.97 4.04
N PRO A 105 4.51 2.74 4.55
CA PRO A 105 5.69 1.91 4.26
C PRO A 105 5.82 1.53 2.78
N ARG A 106 4.78 1.80 1.96
CA ARG A 106 4.74 1.43 0.54
C ARG A 106 5.14 2.54 -0.42
N CYS A 107 4.97 3.80 -0.03
CA CYS A 107 5.24 4.91 -0.93
C CYS A 107 6.02 6.04 -0.26
N GLU A 108 6.47 5.82 0.98
CA GLU A 108 7.22 6.79 1.80
C GLU A 108 6.50 8.14 1.95
N ASN A 109 5.21 8.19 1.58
CA ASN A 109 4.43 9.40 1.70
C ASN A 109 3.88 9.49 3.11
N THR A 110 4.05 10.69 3.66
CA THR A 110 3.44 11.16 4.89
C THR A 110 1.94 11.34 4.67
N ASN A 111 1.12 10.65 5.47
CA ASN A 111 -0.33 10.80 5.45
C ASN A 111 -0.72 11.60 6.70
N PRO A 112 -1.13 12.88 6.54
CA PRO A 112 -1.51 13.71 7.66
C PRO A 112 -2.83 13.21 8.27
N LEU A 113 -2.86 13.20 9.59
CA LEU A 113 -3.96 12.82 10.45
C LEU A 113 -4.28 14.01 11.35
N LYS A 114 -5.57 14.26 11.53
CA LYS A 114 -6.08 15.36 12.34
C LYS A 114 -7.00 14.84 13.42
N GLY A 115 -6.69 15.13 14.68
CA GLY A 115 -7.49 14.71 15.83
C GLY A 115 -6.69 13.93 16.88
N ASP A 116 -7.40 13.24 17.75
CA ASP A 116 -6.83 12.45 18.84
C ASP A 116 -6.22 11.14 18.31
N PRO A 117 -4.97 10.77 18.66
CA PRO A 117 -4.38 9.47 18.34
C PRO A 117 -5.28 8.27 18.65
N GLU A 118 -6.04 8.31 19.74
CA GLU A 118 -6.94 7.23 20.15
C GLU A 118 -8.08 7.01 19.13
N ASP A 119 -8.49 8.05 18.39
CA ASP A 119 -9.56 7.97 17.38
C ASP A 119 -9.15 7.19 16.11
N PHE A 120 -7.85 6.90 15.96
CA PHE A 120 -7.28 6.13 14.85
C PHE A 120 -7.06 4.65 15.17
N GLU A 121 -7.29 4.23 16.42
CA GLU A 121 -6.97 2.89 16.92
C GLU A 121 -7.56 1.76 16.05
N SER A 122 -6.68 0.87 15.56
CA SER A 122 -7.08 -0.34 14.81
C SER A 122 -7.95 -0.06 13.58
N ARG A 123 -8.02 1.19 13.13
CA ARG A 123 -8.81 1.56 11.96
C ARG A 123 -7.99 1.30 10.70
N PRO A 124 -8.61 0.74 9.67
CA PRO A 124 -8.00 0.69 8.35
C PRO A 124 -7.79 2.13 7.87
N PHE A 125 -6.54 2.58 7.80
CA PHE A 125 -6.20 3.90 7.30
C PHE A 125 -5.71 3.79 5.86
N ARG A 126 -6.44 4.41 4.93
CA ARG A 126 -6.07 4.36 3.51
C ARG A 126 -5.06 5.45 3.23
N CYS A 127 -3.91 5.09 2.68
CA CYS A 127 -2.99 6.08 2.15
C CYS A 127 -3.68 6.82 0.99
N GLU A 128 -3.60 8.15 0.95
CA GLU A 128 -4.27 8.91 -0.14
C GLU A 128 -3.48 8.84 -1.45
N THR A 129 -2.16 8.68 -1.36
CA THR A 129 -1.26 8.59 -2.51
C THR A 129 -1.11 7.16 -3.04
N CYS A 130 -1.52 6.14 -2.28
CA CYS A 130 -1.54 4.76 -2.75
C CYS A 130 -2.76 3.99 -2.21
N ARG A 131 -3.34 3.08 -2.99
CA ARG A 131 -4.62 2.38 -2.69
C ARG A 131 -4.65 1.49 -1.43
N TRP A 132 -3.61 1.53 -0.61
CA TRP A 132 -3.34 0.58 0.47
C TRP A 132 -3.90 1.07 1.77
N VAL A 133 -4.22 0.10 2.61
CA VAL A 133 -4.81 0.30 3.92
C VAL A 133 -3.77 -0.15 4.93
N SER A 134 -3.03 0.78 5.50
CA SER A 134 -2.18 0.48 6.65
C SER A 134 -3.02 0.52 7.91
N ARG A 135 -2.74 -0.35 8.86
CA ARG A 135 -3.33 -0.29 10.20
C ARG A 135 -2.38 0.46 11.11
N LEU A 136 -2.95 1.35 11.92
CA LEU A 136 -2.23 2.02 12.99
C LEU A 136 -2.34 1.13 14.24
N GLU A 137 -1.21 0.63 14.73
CA GLU A 137 -1.18 -0.18 15.94
C GLU A 137 -1.27 0.69 17.19
N LYS A 138 -2.06 0.21 18.16
CA LYS A 138 -2.38 0.90 19.41
C LYS A 138 -1.14 1.25 20.22
N GLU A 139 -0.19 0.31 20.29
CA GLU A 139 0.98 0.42 21.15
C GLU A 139 1.94 1.49 20.63
N SER A 140 2.17 1.53 19.31
CA SER A 140 3.02 2.53 18.67
C SER A 140 2.47 3.95 18.75
N LEU A 141 1.15 4.14 18.57
CA LEU A 141 0.53 5.47 18.68
C LEU A 141 0.60 6.01 20.12
N ARG A 142 0.43 5.14 21.12
CA ARG A 142 0.45 5.54 22.52
C ARG A 142 1.87 5.83 23.00
N GLU A 143 2.84 4.97 22.68
CA GLU A 143 4.25 5.20 23.01
C GLU A 143 4.74 6.52 22.38
N PHE A 144 4.40 6.75 21.11
CA PHE A 144 4.72 8.00 20.41
C PHE A 144 4.07 9.24 21.03
N ALA A 145 2.78 9.17 21.38
CA ALA A 145 2.08 10.27 22.03
C ALA A 145 2.60 10.55 23.45
N GLU A 146 2.97 9.51 24.20
CA GLU A 146 3.55 9.64 25.55
C GLU A 146 4.95 10.29 25.50
N ASP A 147 5.78 9.97 24.50
CA ASP A 147 7.10 10.58 24.33
C ASP A 147 7.02 12.06 23.89
N GLU A 148 6.19 12.38 22.89
CA GLU A 148 6.14 13.72 22.29
C GLU A 148 5.30 14.72 23.11
N LEU A 149 4.21 14.28 23.75
CA LEU A 149 3.38 15.15 24.60
C LEU A 149 3.93 15.30 26.03
N ALA A 150 4.88 14.47 26.45
CA ALA A 150 5.55 14.63 27.74
C ALA A 150 6.46 15.86 27.78
N GLU A 151 7.07 16.25 26.65
CA GLU A 151 8.01 17.38 26.58
C GLU A 151 7.31 18.76 26.72
N GLU A 152 6.00 18.86 26.50
CA GLU A 152 5.25 20.11 26.70
C GLU A 152 4.89 20.40 28.18
N THR A 153 5.24 19.52 29.12
CA THR A 153 4.87 19.67 30.55
C THR A 153 5.98 20.15 31.48
N GLU A 154 7.20 20.41 31.00
CA GLU A 154 8.21 21.12 31.80
C GLU A 154 7.93 22.63 31.82
N VAL A 155 6.98 23.04 32.67
CA VAL A 155 6.77 24.44 33.03
C VAL A 155 8.06 24.95 33.69
N PRO A 156 8.78 25.94 33.10
CA PRO A 156 9.94 26.50 33.76
C PRO A 156 9.50 27.25 35.02
N ALA A 157 10.13 26.91 36.14
CA ALA A 157 9.93 27.53 37.45
C ALA A 157 10.45 28.98 37.54
#